data_AF-A0A505DMV7-F1
#
_entry.id   AF-A0A505DMV7-F1
#
_cell.length_a   1.000
_cell.length_b   1.000
_cell.length_c   1.000
_cell.angle_alpha   90.00
_cell.angle_beta   90.00
_cell.angle_gamma   90.00
#
_symmetry.space_group_name_H-M   'P 1'
#
loop_
_entity.id
_entity.type
_entity.pdbx_description
1 polymer ?
#
loop_
_entity_poly.entity_id
_entity_poly.type
_entity_poly.pdbx_seq_one_letter_code
_entity_poly.pdbx_strand_id
1 'polypeptide(L)'
;MATTAGDSNLIVNVELLVESESRLRKIQRDLKDINNRKDDMRPYWGSGEISEAMDKFADNWDDYRTKMIESLGSVGKLVANTVDGFTGTDAALAKELKKERKGK
;
A
#
# COMPACT_ATOMS: atom_id res chain seq x y z
N MET A 1 -7.03 -44.27 -3.31
CA MET A 1 -7.61 -42.91 -3.23
C MET A 1 -7.11 -42.28 -1.95
N ALA A 2 -6.18 -41.34 -2.04
CA ALA A 2 -5.65 -40.59 -0.91
C ALA A 2 -5.92 -39.11 -1.20
N THR A 3 -6.86 -38.53 -0.47
CA THR A 3 -7.14 -37.10 -0.47
C THR A 3 -6.18 -36.45 0.51
N THR A 4 -5.14 -35.78 0.01
CA THR A 4 -4.28 -34.94 0.86
C THR A 4 -4.97 -33.60 1.07
N ALA A 5 -5.16 -33.23 2.33
CA ALA A 5 -5.56 -31.89 2.72
C ALA A 5 -4.48 -30.89 2.22
N GLY A 6 -4.78 -30.10 1.20
CA GLY A 6 -3.81 -29.12 0.66
C GLY A 6 -4.11 -28.53 -0.71
N ASP A 7 -5.05 -29.07 -1.49
CA ASP A 7 -5.36 -28.64 -2.87
C ASP A 7 -6.13 -27.31 -2.96
N SER A 8 -5.65 -26.28 -2.27
CA SER A 8 -5.93 -24.91 -2.71
C SER A 8 -4.87 -24.56 -3.73
N ASN A 9 -5.20 -24.71 -5.03
CA ASN A 9 -4.40 -24.10 -6.08
C ASN A 9 -4.34 -22.59 -5.79
N LEU A 10 -3.18 -22.12 -5.34
CA LEU A 10 -2.98 -20.72 -5.03
C LEU A 10 -2.81 -19.97 -6.35
N ILE A 11 -3.92 -19.40 -6.83
CA ILE A 11 -3.95 -18.58 -8.03
C ILE A 11 -3.81 -17.12 -7.60
N VAL A 12 -2.67 -16.51 -7.93
CA VAL A 12 -2.42 -15.10 -7.63
C VAL A 12 -2.70 -14.25 -8.85
N ASN A 13 -3.62 -13.30 -8.70
CA ASN A 13 -3.84 -12.27 -9.71
C ASN A 13 -2.77 -11.17 -9.57
N VAL A 14 -1.64 -11.37 -10.23
CA VAL A 14 -0.51 -10.43 -10.20
C VAL A 14 -0.89 -9.06 -10.77
N GLU A 15 -1.75 -9.00 -11.79
CA GLU A 15 -2.21 -7.75 -12.38
C GLU A 15 -2.99 -6.89 -11.37
N LEU A 16 -3.92 -7.50 -10.64
CA LEU A 16 -4.66 -6.83 -9.57
C LEU A 16 -3.73 -6.31 -8.47
N LEU A 17 -2.71 -7.09 -8.10
CA LEU A 17 -1.74 -6.67 -7.09
C LEU A 17 -0.91 -5.47 -7.56
N VAL A 18 -0.41 -5.50 -8.80
CA VAL A 18 0.33 -4.36 -9.39
C VAL A 18 -0.54 -3.11 -9.48
N GLU A 19 -1.80 -3.25 -9.89
CA GLU A 19 -2.74 -2.14 -9.93
C GLU A 19 -3.01 -1.57 -8.52
N SER A 20 -3.23 -2.46 -7.56
CA SER A 20 -3.46 -2.10 -6.15
C SER A 20 -2.26 -1.34 -5.57
N GLU A 21 -1.05 -1.79 -5.87
CA GLU A 21 0.20 -1.17 -5.44
C GLU A 21 0.33 0.26 -5.99
N SER A 22 0.06 0.44 -7.29
CA SER A 22 0.06 1.75 -7.93
C SER A 22 -0.98 2.71 -7.31
N ARG A 23 -2.19 2.20 -7.05
CA ARG A 23 -3.27 2.97 -6.40
C ARG A 23 -2.91 3.37 -4.97
N LEU A 24 -2.39 2.45 -4.16
CA LEU A 24 -1.89 2.72 -2.80
C LEU A 24 -0.80 3.78 -2.81
N ARG A 25 0.19 3.66 -3.70
CA ARG A 25 1.26 4.66 -3.84
C ARG A 25 0.71 6.02 -4.24
N LYS A 26 -0.28 6.07 -5.13
CA LYS A 26 -0.92 7.33 -5.52
C LYS A 26 -1.61 8.00 -4.33
N ILE A 27 -2.47 7.27 -3.60
CA ILE A 27 -3.15 7.80 -2.42
C ILE A 27 -2.14 8.26 -1.37
N GLN A 28 -1.06 7.51 -1.16
CA GLN A 28 -0.01 7.89 -0.22
C GLN A 28 0.69 9.19 -0.62
N ARG A 29 0.96 9.41 -1.91
CA ARG A 29 1.51 10.69 -2.42
C ARG A 29 0.51 11.82 -2.25
N ASP A 30 -0.72 11.64 -2.70
CA ASP A 30 -1.78 12.64 -2.60
C ASP A 30 -1.97 13.06 -1.13
N LEU A 31 -1.96 12.09 -0.21
CA LEU A 31 -1.99 12.38 1.23
C LEU A 31 -0.73 13.12 1.68
N LYS A 32 0.49 12.78 1.26
CA LYS A 32 1.72 13.51 1.64
C LYS A 32 1.76 14.94 1.11
N ASP A 33 1.13 15.20 -0.03
CA ASP A 33 1.16 16.51 -0.69
C ASP A 33 0.13 17.51 -0.13
N ILE A 34 -0.79 17.06 0.74
CA ILE A 34 -1.67 17.97 1.49
C ILE A 34 -0.83 18.81 2.45
N ASN A 35 -0.53 20.06 2.11
CA ASN A 35 0.22 20.92 3.02
C ASN A 35 -0.56 21.17 4.33
N ASN A 36 0.16 21.20 5.46
CA ASN A 36 -0.42 21.67 6.71
C ASN A 36 -0.62 23.20 6.59
N ARG A 37 -1.87 23.63 6.57
CA ARG A 37 -2.26 25.05 6.45
C ARG A 37 -2.81 25.62 7.76
N LYS A 38 -2.61 24.90 8.88
CA LYS A 38 -3.10 25.31 10.20
C LYS A 38 -2.63 26.74 10.52
N ASP A 39 -1.33 26.98 10.48
CA ASP A 39 -0.75 28.28 10.85
C ASP A 39 -1.18 29.41 9.91
N ASP A 40 -1.32 29.11 8.61
CA ASP A 40 -1.79 30.07 7.61
C ASP A 40 -3.26 30.48 7.84
N MET A 41 -4.09 29.55 8.31
CA MET A 41 -5.54 29.75 8.46
C MET A 41 -5.94 30.23 9.85
N ARG A 42 -5.11 29.97 10.86
CA ARG A 42 -5.38 30.32 12.26
C ARG A 42 -5.76 31.79 12.48
N PRO A 43 -5.12 32.80 11.86
CA PRO A 43 -5.51 34.21 12.01
C PRO A 43 -6.94 34.53 11.53
N TYR A 44 -7.54 33.67 10.70
CA TYR A 44 -8.84 33.88 10.08
C TYR A 44 -10.00 33.16 10.78
N TRP A 45 -9.72 32.32 11.77
CA TRP A 45 -10.75 31.50 12.44
C TRP A 45 -11.64 32.26 13.43
N GLY A 46 -11.33 33.53 13.70
CA GLY A 46 -12.20 34.41 14.46
C GLY A 46 -12.03 34.24 15.97
N SER A 47 -13.12 33.92 16.68
CA SER A 47 -13.11 33.91 18.15
C SER A 47 -12.15 32.84 18.72
N GLY A 48 -11.76 33.03 19.99
CA GLY A 48 -10.83 32.11 20.66
C GLY A 48 -11.34 30.67 20.72
N GLU A 49 -12.64 30.47 21.00
CA GLU A 49 -13.25 29.13 21.05
C GLU A 49 -13.25 28.43 19.70
N ILE A 50 -13.56 29.16 18.61
CA ILE A 50 -13.52 28.59 17.25
C ILE A 50 -12.07 28.25 16.89
N SER A 51 -11.12 29.15 17.18
CA SER A 51 -9.71 28.93 16.90
C SER A 51 -9.17 27.70 17.64
N GLU A 52 -9.54 27.49 18.91
CA GLU A 52 -9.14 26.33 19.70
C GLU A 52 -9.75 25.02 19.14
N ALA A 53 -11.02 25.03 18.75
CA ALA A 53 -11.67 23.88 18.14
C ALA A 53 -11.01 23.50 16.80
N MET A 54 -10.67 24.51 15.99
CA MET A 54 -9.97 24.33 14.72
C MET A 54 -8.51 23.87 14.91
N ASP A 55 -7.82 24.37 15.95
CA ASP A 55 -6.48 23.91 16.33
C ASP A 55 -6.50 22.40 16.63
N LYS A 56 -7.45 21.94 17.46
CA LYS A 56 -7.64 20.52 17.79
C LYS A 56 -8.01 19.67 16.58
N PHE A 57 -8.86 20.19 15.70
CA PHE A 57 -9.23 19.49 14.46
C PHE A 57 -8.02 19.31 13.55
N ALA A 58 -7.24 20.36 13.33
CA ALA A 58 -6.07 20.33 12.47
C ALA A 58 -4.99 19.36 13.01
N ASP A 59 -4.74 19.37 14.32
CA ASP A 59 -3.78 18.45 14.96
C ASP A 59 -4.24 17.00 14.82
N ASN A 60 -5.50 16.70 15.15
CA ASN A 60 -6.05 15.36 14.99
C ASN A 60 -6.00 14.88 13.53
N TRP A 61 -6.34 15.77 12.59
CA TRP A 61 -6.27 15.45 11.17
C TRP A 61 -4.85 15.08 10.75
N ASP A 62 -3.83 15.82 11.20
CA ASP A 62 -2.43 15.54 10.88
C ASP A 62 -1.95 14.20 11.47
N ASP A 63 -2.35 13.90 12.71
CA ASP A 63 -2.07 12.62 13.36
C ASP A 63 -2.69 11.44 12.59
N TYR A 64 -3.98 11.53 12.23
CA TYR A 64 -4.66 10.47 11.50
C TYR A 64 -4.13 10.33 10.07
N ARG A 65 -3.82 11.45 9.41
CA ARG A 65 -3.19 11.47 8.09
C ARG A 65 -1.84 10.75 8.11
N THR A 66 -1.01 11.01 9.11
CA THR A 66 0.27 10.32 9.30
C THR A 66 0.08 8.81 9.44
N LYS A 67 -0.85 8.38 10.31
CA LYS A 67 -1.19 6.95 10.49
C LYS A 67 -1.71 6.29 9.20
N MET A 68 -2.50 7.01 8.41
CA MET A 68 -2.97 6.51 7.10
C MET A 68 -1.81 6.34 6.12
N ILE A 69 -0.88 7.30 6.05
CA ILE A 69 0.31 7.22 5.18
C ILE A 69 1.19 6.03 5.54
N GLU A 70 1.37 5.75 6.83
CA GLU A 70 2.13 4.60 7.33
C GLU A 70 1.45 3.26 7.02
N SER A 71 0.12 3.20 7.21
CA SER A 71 -0.69 2.01 6.92
C SER A 71 -0.67 1.68 5.43
N LEU A 72 -0.86 2.69 4.57
CA LEU A 72 -0.75 2.54 3.10
C LEU A 72 0.65 2.08 2.68
N GLY A 73 1.70 2.62 3.30
CA GLY A 73 3.06 2.19 3.05
C GLY A 73 3.31 0.73 3.44
N SER A 74 2.74 0.30 4.57
CA SER A 74 2.85 -1.09 5.06
C SER A 74 2.12 -2.07 4.13
N VAL A 75 0.88 -1.78 3.76
CA VAL A 75 0.11 -2.61 2.81
C VAL A 75 0.78 -2.62 1.44
N GLY A 76 1.24 -1.48 0.94
CA GLY A 76 1.98 -1.40 -0.33
C GLY A 76 3.22 -2.30 -0.35
N LYS A 77 3.99 -2.36 0.75
CA LYS A 77 5.13 -3.28 0.88
C LYS A 77 4.71 -4.75 0.86
N LEU A 78 3.62 -5.12 1.52
CA LEU A 78 3.10 -6.49 1.49
C LEU A 78 2.68 -6.90 0.08
N VAL A 79 2.01 -6.02 -0.64
CA VAL A 79 1.63 -6.23 -2.05
C VAL A 79 2.86 -6.40 -2.93
N ALA A 80 3.85 -5.49 -2.82
CA ALA A 80 5.10 -5.58 -3.59
C ALA A 80 5.86 -6.89 -3.32
N ASN A 81 6.04 -7.26 -2.03
CA ASN A 81 6.70 -8.50 -1.66
C ASN A 81 5.97 -9.74 -2.19
N THR A 82 4.63 -9.69 -2.25
CA THR A 82 3.83 -10.79 -2.82
C THR A 82 4.07 -10.89 -4.33
N VAL A 83 4.03 -9.77 -5.06
CA VAL A 83 4.32 -9.74 -6.50
C VAL A 83 5.72 -10.29 -6.79
N ASP A 84 6.74 -9.82 -6.06
CA ASP A 84 8.12 -10.25 -6.23
C ASP A 84 8.30 -11.75 -5.94
N GLY A 85 7.68 -12.24 -4.87
CA GLY A 85 7.74 -13.66 -4.49
C GLY A 85 7.18 -14.59 -5.55
N PHE A 86 5.98 -14.29 -6.07
CA PHE A 86 5.33 -15.11 -7.09
C PHE A 86 6.05 -15.02 -8.44
N THR A 87 6.32 -13.82 -8.93
CA THR A 87 7.00 -13.64 -10.23
C THR A 87 8.43 -14.18 -10.23
N GLY A 88 9.14 -14.05 -9.11
CA GLY A 88 10.47 -14.64 -8.92
C GLY A 88 10.45 -16.16 -8.94
N THR A 89 9.45 -16.77 -8.27
CA THR A 89 9.26 -18.23 -8.26
C THR A 89 8.92 -18.75 -9.66
N ASP A 90 8.00 -18.09 -10.37
CA ASP A 90 7.63 -18.43 -11.75
C ASP A 90 8.82 -18.33 -12.70
N ALA A 91 9.64 -17.28 -12.57
CA ALA A 91 10.84 -17.10 -13.39
C ALA A 91 11.88 -18.20 -13.15
N ALA A 92 12.08 -18.60 -11.88
CA ALA A 92 12.99 -19.69 -11.52
C ALA A 92 12.51 -21.02 -12.11
N LEU A 93 11.22 -21.34 -11.96
CA LEU A 93 10.62 -22.56 -12.51
C LEU A 93 10.73 -22.60 -14.04
N ALA A 94 10.39 -21.49 -14.71
CA ALA A 94 10.51 -21.38 -16.17
C ALA A 94 11.96 -21.56 -16.66
N LYS A 95 12.95 -21.10 -15.87
CA LYS A 95 14.37 -21.29 -16.18
C LYS A 95 14.77 -22.76 -16.08
N GLU A 96 14.37 -23.47 -15.04
CA GLU A 96 14.68 -24.91 -14.90
C GLU A 96 14.02 -25.74 -16.01
N LEU A 97 12.74 -25.49 -16.31
CA LEU A 97 12.04 -26.17 -17.41
C LEU A 97 12.70 -25.93 -18.78
N LYS A 98 13.26 -24.74 -19.02
CA LYS A 98 14.03 -24.44 -20.23
C LYS A 98 15.36 -25.19 -20.27
N LYS A 99 16.03 -25.40 -19.14
CA LYS A 99 17.27 -26.18 -19.08
C LYS A 99 17.00 -27.66 -19.36
N GLU A 100 15.98 -28.24 -18.73
CA GLU A 100 15.60 -29.63 -18.95
C GLU A 100 15.25 -29.90 -20.43
N ARG A 101 14.57 -28.95 -21.08
CA ARG A 101 14.26 -29.03 -22.52
C ARG A 101 15.48 -28.92 -23.44
N LYS A 102 16.58 -28.31 -23.00
CA LYS A 102 17.84 -28.20 -23.78
C LYS A 102 18.82 -29.35 -23.52
N GLY A 103 18.65 -30.06 -22.41
CA GLY A 103 19.45 -31.25 -22.07
C GLY A 103 18.87 -32.56 -22.62
N LYS A 104 17.69 -32.50 -23.26
CA LYS A 104 17.12 -33.54 -24.13
C LYS A 104 17.36 -33.16 -25.59
#